data_AF-A0A3L7RIP5-F1
#
_entry.id   AF-A0A3L7RIP5-F1
#
_cell.length_a   1.000
_cell.length_b   1.000
_cell.length_c   1.000
_cell.angle_alpha   90.00
_cell.angle_beta   90.00
_cell.angle_gamma   90.00
#
_symmetry.space_group_name_H-M   'P 1'
#
loop_
_entity.id
_entity.type
_entity.pdbx_description
1 polymer ?
#
loop_
_entity_poly.entity_id
_entity_poly.type
_entity_poly.pdbx_seq_one_letter_code
_entity_poly.pdbx_strand_id
1 'polypeptide(L)'
;MLRAAYQRILAAGWNIVNLDCVIFAQRPKILPHRLRIRQRIAALLDRSVETVWLKAKTGEGIGPIGEEQAIAAECIVLIERSH
;
A
#
# COMPACT_ATOMS: atom_id res chain seq x y z
N MET A 1 -7.44 -1.70 -11.37
CA MET A 1 -7.65 -0.27 -11.06
C MET A 1 -6.35 0.47 -10.73
N LEU A 2 -5.44 -0.05 -9.88
CA LEU A 2 -4.19 0.64 -9.50
C LEU A 2 -3.35 1.15 -10.70
N ARG A 3 -3.10 0.30 -11.71
CA ARG A 3 -2.36 0.70 -12.91
C ARG A 3 -3.03 1.87 -13.65
N ALA A 4 -4.35 1.88 -13.75
CA ALA A 4 -5.08 2.98 -14.40
C ALA A 4 -4.97 4.29 -13.60
N ALA A 5 -5.01 4.22 -12.26
CA ALA A 5 -4.76 5.40 -11.42
C ALA A 5 -3.34 5.94 -11.62
N TYR A 6 -2.35 5.05 -11.70
CA TYR A 6 -0.97 5.44 -11.96
C TYR A 6 -0.79 6.08 -13.34
N GLN A 7 -1.42 5.54 -14.38
CA GLN A 7 -1.39 6.16 -15.71
C GLN A 7 -1.99 7.58 -15.70
N ARG A 8 -3.03 7.84 -14.88
CA ARG A 8 -3.58 9.20 -14.72
C ARG A 8 -2.62 10.15 -14.02
N ILE A 9 -1.84 9.67 -13.04
CA ILE A 9 -0.79 10.45 -12.37
C ILE A 9 0.28 10.86 -13.39
N LEU A 10 0.78 9.90 -14.17
CA LEU A 10 1.78 10.15 -15.21
C LEU A 10 1.27 11.11 -16.29
N ALA A 11 0.05 10.89 -16.80
CA ALA A 11 -0.56 11.77 -17.80
C ALA A 11 -0.77 13.21 -17.31
N ALA A 12 -0.89 13.41 -16.00
CA ALA A 12 -0.98 14.73 -15.38
C ALA A 12 0.39 15.38 -15.11
N GLY A 13 1.51 14.74 -15.49
CA GLY A 13 2.87 15.25 -15.32
C GLY A 13 3.38 15.15 -13.87
N TRP A 14 3.06 14.04 -13.20
CA TRP A 14 3.52 13.74 -11.84
C TRP A 14 4.22 12.39 -11.77
N ASN A 15 5.18 12.27 -10.86
CA ASN A 15 5.86 11.04 -10.50
C ASN A 15 5.58 10.65 -9.04
N ILE A 16 5.62 9.36 -8.75
CA ILE A 16 5.54 8.85 -7.37
C ILE A 16 6.95 8.86 -6.77
N VAL A 17 7.10 9.51 -5.62
CA VAL A 17 8.33 9.49 -4.82
C VAL A 17 8.35 8.24 -3.95
N ASN A 18 7.30 8.05 -3.15
CA ASN A 18 7.13 6.88 -2.29
C ASN A 18 5.65 6.62 -1.97
N LEU A 19 5.37 5.39 -1.52
CA LEU A 19 4.08 4.93 -1.02
C LEU A 19 4.28 4.27 0.35
N ASP A 20 3.56 4.73 1.37
CA ASP A 20 3.45 4.06 2.68
C ASP A 20 2.05 3.44 2.80
N CYS A 21 1.97 2.21 3.27
CA CYS A 21 0.74 1.48 3.50
C CYS A 21 0.70 0.83 4.88
N VAL A 22 -0.41 1.00 5.59
CA VAL A 22 -0.73 0.32 6.86
C VAL A 22 -1.91 -0.60 6.62
N ILE A 23 -1.71 -1.90 6.80
CA ILE A 23 -2.81 -2.86 6.81
C ILE A 23 -3.22 -3.15 8.25
N PHE A 24 -4.48 -2.91 8.57
CA PHE A 24 -5.09 -3.24 9.84
C PHE A 24 -5.85 -4.56 9.69
N ALA A 25 -5.35 -5.61 10.33
CA ALA A 25 -5.96 -6.94 10.29
C ALA A 25 -5.59 -7.72 11.55
N GLN A 26 -6.58 -8.30 12.23
CA GLN A 26 -6.32 -9.27 13.29
C GLN A 26 -5.80 -10.59 12.71
N ARG A 27 -6.42 -11.05 11.61
CA ARG A 27 -5.98 -12.18 10.79
C ARG A 27 -6.28 -11.91 9.31
N PRO A 28 -5.49 -12.45 8.35
CA PRO A 28 -4.26 -13.23 8.56
C PRO A 28 -3.06 -12.37 8.97
N LYS A 29 -1.98 -13.00 9.43
CA LYS A 29 -0.70 -12.30 9.64
C LYS A 29 -0.16 -11.81 8.30
N ILE A 30 0.04 -10.50 8.17
CA ILE A 30 0.53 -9.89 6.93
C ILE A 30 2.05 -9.98 6.79
N LEU A 31 2.79 -10.03 7.90
CA LEU A 31 4.26 -10.02 7.89
C LEU A 31 4.89 -11.08 6.96
N PRO A 32 4.43 -12.36 6.93
CA PRO A 32 4.93 -13.37 5.99
C PRO A 32 4.70 -13.03 4.51
N HIS A 33 3.71 -12.19 4.20
CA HIS A 33 3.34 -11.80 2.84
C HIS A 33 3.84 -10.40 2.44
N ARG A 34 4.42 -9.65 3.39
CA ARG A 34 4.80 -8.24 3.23
C ARG A 34 5.63 -7.99 1.97
N LEU A 35 6.69 -8.77 1.76
CA LEU A 35 7.58 -8.57 0.61
C LEU A 35 6.86 -8.81 -0.72
N ARG A 36 6.06 -9.89 -0.80
CA ARG A 36 5.28 -10.21 -2.01
C ARG A 36 4.26 -9.12 -2.35
N ILE A 37 3.61 -8.55 -1.34
CA ILE A 37 2.67 -7.44 -1.53
C ILE A 37 3.43 -6.20 -2.05
N ARG A 38 4.54 -5.81 -1.40
CA ARG A 38 5.38 -4.69 -1.84
C ARG A 38 5.84 -4.86 -3.30
N GLN A 39 6.36 -6.02 -3.66
CA GLN A 39 6.82 -6.33 -5.02
C GLN A 39 5.67 -6.24 -6.03
N ARG A 40 4.47 -6.72 -5.69
CA ARG A 40 3.32 -6.67 -6.61
C ARG A 40 2.86 -5.24 -6.84
N ILE A 41 2.80 -4.42 -5.80
CA ILE A 41 2.46 -2.99 -5.91
C ILE A 41 3.50 -2.27 -6.76
N ALA A 42 4.79 -2.45 -6.45
CA ALA A 42 5.90 -1.83 -7.16
C ALA A 42 5.88 -2.17 -8.67
N ALA A 43 5.68 -3.45 -9.02
CA ALA A 43 5.57 -3.89 -10.41
C ALA A 43 4.32 -3.33 -11.14
N LEU A 44 3.22 -3.09 -10.42
CA LEU A 44 2.03 -2.48 -11.02
C LEU A 44 2.21 -0.97 -11.26
N LEU A 45 3.08 -0.33 -10.48
CA LEU A 45 3.44 1.09 -10.54
C LEU A 45 4.74 1.35 -11.32
N ASP A 46 5.36 0.32 -11.89
CA ASP A 46 6.66 0.43 -12.57
C ASP A 46 7.73 1.18 -11.75
N ARG A 47 7.80 0.88 -10.44
CA ARG A 47 8.78 1.47 -9.50
C ARG A 47 9.61 0.41 -8.82
N SER A 48 10.72 0.85 -8.22
CA SER A 48 11.51 0.01 -7.32
C SER A 48 10.68 -0.38 -6.09
N VAL A 49 10.87 -1.61 -5.61
CA VAL A 49 10.25 -2.11 -4.37
C VAL A 49 10.61 -1.26 -3.15
N GLU A 50 11.74 -0.54 -3.19
CA GLU A 50 12.16 0.35 -2.11
C GLU A 50 11.33 1.63 -2.02
N THR A 51 10.59 1.99 -3.07
CA THR A 51 9.64 3.11 -3.04
C THR A 51 8.31 2.74 -2.35
N VAL A 52 8.09 1.45 -2.09
CA VAL A 52 6.84 0.93 -1.53
C VAL A 52 7.12 0.38 -0.13
N TRP A 53 6.56 1.02 0.87
CA TRP A 53 6.64 0.58 2.26
C TRP A 53 5.30 0.01 2.73
N LEU A 54 5.35 -1.03 3.56
CA LEU A 54 4.18 -1.69 4.10
C LEU A 54 4.41 -2.16 5.54
N LYS A 55 3.54 -1.71 6.44
CA LYS A 55 3.41 -2.25 7.80
C LYS A 55 2.04 -2.87 8.00
N ALA A 56 1.94 -3.69 9.04
CA ALA A 56 0.66 -4.22 9.49
C ALA A 56 0.51 -4.06 10.99
N LYS A 57 -0.72 -3.82 11.43
CA LYS A 57 -1.13 -3.71 12.82
C LYS A 57 -2.35 -4.59 13.06
N THR A 58 -2.46 -5.16 14.25
CA THR A 58 -3.67 -5.88 14.66
C THR A 58 -4.65 -4.92 15.34
N GLY A 59 -5.89 -5.35 15.53
CA GLY A 59 -6.85 -4.61 16.36
C GLY A 59 -6.68 -4.89 17.85
N GLU A 60 -5.67 -5.67 18.25
CA GLU A 60 -5.43 -6.12 19.62
C GLU A 60 -6.67 -6.78 20.26
N GLY A 61 -7.50 -7.44 19.44
CA GLY A 61 -8.75 -8.06 19.88
C GLY A 61 -9.90 -7.09 20.16
N ILE A 62 -9.78 -5.81 19.79
CA ILE A 62 -10.78 -4.77 20.06
C ILE A 62 -11.39 -4.24 18.75
N GLY A 63 -12.72 -4.13 18.73
CA GLY A 63 -13.50 -3.52 17.65
C GLY A 63 -13.48 -4.33 16.34
N PRO A 64 -14.05 -3.81 15.24
CA PRO A 64 -14.28 -4.59 14.03
C PRO A 64 -13.03 -5.24 13.42
N ILE A 65 -11.87 -4.58 13.52
CA ILE A 65 -10.59 -5.16 13.08
C ILE A 65 -10.16 -6.28 14.02
N GLY A 66 -10.19 -6.05 15.34
CA GLY A 66 -9.76 -7.00 16.37
C GLY A 66 -10.69 -8.21 16.52
N GLU A 67 -11.98 -8.04 16.25
CA GLU A 67 -13.03 -9.07 16.24
C GLU A 67 -13.08 -9.86 14.92
N GLU A 68 -12.11 -9.66 14.02
CA GLU A 68 -11.99 -10.35 12.72
C GLU A 68 -13.16 -10.11 11.75
N GLN A 69 -13.94 -9.03 11.95
CA GLN A 69 -15.07 -8.65 11.09
C GLN A 69 -14.66 -7.76 9.91
N ALA A 70 -13.50 -7.10 10.02
CA ALA A 70 -13.02 -6.17 9.01
C ALA A 70 -11.50 -6.25 8.81
N ILE A 71 -11.07 -5.88 7.61
CA ILE A 71 -9.68 -5.55 7.26
C ILE A 71 -9.71 -4.15 6.64
N ALA A 72 -8.79 -3.29 7.07
CA ALA A 72 -8.65 -1.95 6.52
C ALA A 72 -7.22 -1.71 6.02
N ALA A 73 -7.08 -0.79 5.07
CA ALA A 73 -5.79 -0.34 4.58
C ALA A 73 -5.77 1.18 4.44
N GLU A 74 -4.74 1.81 5.00
CA GLU A 74 -4.46 3.23 4.82
C GLU A 74 -3.21 3.39 3.97
N CYS A 75 -3.29 4.21 2.92
CA CYS A 75 -2.20 4.42 1.98
C CYS A 75 -1.93 5.91 1.80
N ILE A 76 -0.68 6.32 1.95
CA ILE A 76 -0.21 7.68 1.70
C ILE A 76 0.83 7.62 0.58
N VAL A 77 0.66 8.47 -0.44
CA VAL A 77 1.57 8.53 -1.59
C VAL A 77 2.07 9.96 -1.73
N LEU A 78 3.38 10.13 -1.72
CA LEU A 78 4.00 11.40 -2.08
C LEU A 78 4.24 11.41 -3.60
N ILE A 79 3.81 12.49 -4.23
CA ILE A 79 4.05 12.74 -5.65
C ILE A 79 4.78 14.06 -5.85
N GLU A 80 5.56 14.12 -6.91
CA GLU A 80 6.30 15.33 -7.33
C GLU A 80 6.09 15.59 -8.82
N ARG A 81 6.35 16.82 -9.26
CA ARG A 81 6.26 17.14 -10.68
C ARG A 81 7.28 16.34 -11.47
N SER A 82 6.84 15.75 -12.57
CA SER A 82 7.76 15.20 -13.56
C SER A 82 8.53 16.35 -14.19
N HIS A 83 9.87 16.28 -14.14
CA HIS A 83 10.76 17.19 -14.86
C HIS A 83 10.59 17.05 -16.38
#